data_AF-A0A1V5TYC3-F1
#
_entry.id   AF-A0A1V5TYC3-F1
#
_cell.length_a   1.000
_cell.length_b   1.000
_cell.length_c   1.000
_cell.angle_alpha   90.00
_cell.angle_beta   90.00
_cell.angle_gamma   90.00
#
_symmetry.space_group_name_H-M   'P 1'
#
loop_
_entity.id
_entity.type
_entity.pdbx_description
1 polymer ?
#
loop_
_entity_poly.entity_id
_entity_poly.type
_entity_poly.pdbx_seq_one_letter_code
_entity_poly.pdbx_strand_id
1 'polypeptide(L)'
;MPSTRLEVRLLSHTPEPEQTVALAGRLCYSDSGIPELREAVAGNAAQFVEKLMKLGHLSPLEHASFTFGAEGVSRALLAQITRHRIASFSVQSQRYVKQGEARYVVPPCVEALGADAVAEFARQMETAQEFYRYWLARGLKAEDARFVLPNAAETRMVFTMNARELLHFFSLRCCNRAQWEIRALAWAMLGMCLREAPAIFGNAGPGCVSADCTEGSMSCGDTAFANAMLNGLRAAAARGASDQDILQAVTRLI
;
A
#
# COMPACT_ATOMS: atom_id res chain seq x y z
N MET A 1 6.60 17.20 19.37
CA MET A 1 5.69 16.43 18.49
C MET A 1 5.81 14.96 18.86
N PRO A 2 4.72 14.17 18.98
CA PRO A 2 4.84 12.74 19.22
C PRO A 2 5.19 11.98 17.92
N SER A 3 5.98 10.92 18.02
CA SER A 3 6.19 9.99 16.90
C SER A 3 4.92 9.16 16.63
N THR A 4 4.80 8.63 15.42
CA THR A 4 3.70 7.75 15.02
C THR A 4 4.22 6.52 14.25
N ARG A 5 3.36 5.52 14.09
CA ARG A 5 3.64 4.28 13.37
C ARG A 5 2.61 4.09 12.26
N LEU A 6 3.04 3.40 11.20
CA LEU A 6 2.17 3.03 10.08
C LEU A 6 0.94 2.30 10.61
N GLU A 7 -0.23 2.78 10.20
CA GLU A 7 -1.51 2.13 10.34
C GLU A 7 -2.17 2.08 8.97
N VAL A 8 -2.70 0.93 8.57
CA VAL A 8 -3.41 0.77 7.30
C VAL A 8 -4.57 -0.19 7.47
N ARG A 9 -5.69 0.09 6.80
CA ARG A 9 -6.91 -0.71 6.82
C ARG A 9 -7.49 -0.82 5.42
N LEU A 10 -8.04 -1.98 5.08
CA LEU A 10 -8.89 -2.15 3.92
C LEU A 10 -10.30 -1.65 4.29
N LEU A 11 -10.70 -0.51 3.74
CA LEU A 11 -11.97 0.14 4.05
C LEU A 11 -13.12 -0.46 3.25
N SER A 12 -12.87 -0.81 1.99
CA SER A 12 -13.85 -1.44 1.11
C SER A 12 -13.17 -2.09 -0.08
N HIS A 13 -13.87 -3.04 -0.71
CA HIS A 13 -13.49 -3.60 -2.00
C HIS A 13 -14.73 -3.98 -2.81
N THR A 14 -14.56 -4.27 -4.09
CA THR A 14 -15.62 -4.85 -4.93
C THR A 14 -16.13 -6.14 -4.28
N PRO A 15 -17.45 -6.28 -4.04
CA PRO A 15 -18.02 -7.54 -3.57
C PRO A 15 -17.70 -8.68 -4.55
N GLU A 16 -17.29 -9.84 -4.02
CA GLU A 16 -16.96 -11.03 -4.82
C GLU A 16 -15.99 -10.67 -5.99
N PRO A 17 -14.79 -10.14 -5.67
CA PRO A 17 -13.92 -9.50 -6.66
C PRO A 17 -13.55 -10.47 -7.80
N GLU A 18 -13.26 -11.73 -7.48
CA GLU A 18 -12.93 -12.76 -8.47
C GLU A 18 -14.10 -13.11 -9.38
N GLN A 19 -15.33 -13.13 -8.86
CA GLN A 19 -16.51 -13.38 -9.68
C GLN A 19 -16.78 -12.22 -10.63
N THR A 20 -16.60 -10.98 -10.16
CA THR A 20 -16.71 -9.78 -11.02
C THR A 20 -15.71 -9.82 -12.17
N VAL A 21 -14.45 -10.18 -11.89
CA VAL A 21 -13.41 -10.33 -12.91
C VAL A 21 -13.75 -11.49 -13.86
N ALA A 22 -14.17 -12.64 -13.34
CA ALA A 22 -14.48 -13.80 -14.15
C ALA A 22 -15.64 -13.53 -15.12
N LEU A 23 -16.70 -12.87 -14.63
CA LEU A 23 -17.84 -12.46 -15.44
C LEU A 23 -17.41 -11.53 -16.58
N ALA A 24 -16.64 -10.48 -16.27
CA ALA A 24 -16.15 -9.54 -17.25
C ALA A 24 -15.27 -10.22 -18.32
N GLY A 25 -14.38 -11.12 -17.91
CA GLY A 25 -13.53 -11.86 -18.83
C GLY A 25 -14.29 -12.88 -19.68
N ARG A 26 -15.30 -13.56 -19.13
CA ARG A 26 -16.09 -14.58 -19.83
C ARG A 26 -16.98 -13.96 -20.91
N LEU A 27 -17.54 -12.79 -20.65
CA LEU A 27 -18.37 -12.03 -21.60
C LEU A 27 -17.66 -11.84 -22.95
N CYS A 28 -16.35 -11.59 -22.95
CA CYS A 28 -15.56 -11.38 -24.17
C CYS A 28 -15.49 -12.60 -25.11
N TYR A 29 -15.90 -13.79 -24.64
CA TYR A 29 -15.77 -15.06 -25.37
C TYR A 29 -17.07 -15.88 -25.40
N SER A 30 -18.22 -15.25 -25.15
CA SER A 30 -19.51 -15.95 -25.05
C SER A 30 -20.61 -15.20 -25.79
N ASP A 31 -21.52 -15.97 -26.39
CA ASP A 31 -22.79 -15.53 -26.97
C ASP A 31 -23.96 -15.55 -25.96
N SER A 32 -23.71 -16.00 -24.73
CA SER A 32 -24.68 -16.04 -23.64
C SER A 32 -25.00 -14.64 -23.07
N GLY A 33 -26.21 -14.51 -22.50
CA GLY A 33 -26.59 -13.33 -21.74
C GLY A 33 -25.89 -13.23 -20.37
N ILE A 34 -26.01 -12.06 -19.73
CA ILE A 34 -25.40 -11.80 -18.41
C ILE A 34 -25.87 -12.76 -17.31
N PRO A 35 -27.18 -13.12 -17.20
CA PRO A 35 -27.64 -14.08 -16.19
C PRO A 35 -26.97 -15.45 -16.33
N GLU A 36 -26.92 -16.00 -17.55
CA GLU A 36 -26.33 -17.30 -17.84
C GLU A 36 -24.82 -17.28 -17.59
N LEU A 37 -24.15 -16.17 -17.92
CA LEU A 37 -22.74 -15.97 -17.64
C LEU A 37 -22.44 -15.94 -16.14
N ARG A 38 -23.29 -15.30 -15.34
CA ARG A 38 -23.15 -15.25 -13.88
C ARG A 38 -23.21 -16.65 -13.28
N GLU A 39 -24.13 -17.49 -13.75
CA GLU A 39 -24.23 -18.90 -13.34
C GLU A 39 -23.01 -19.70 -13.82
N ALA A 40 -22.57 -19.48 -15.06
CA ALA A 40 -21.43 -20.20 -15.64
C ALA A 40 -20.10 -19.92 -14.92
N VAL A 41 -19.93 -18.74 -14.31
CA VAL A 41 -18.75 -18.41 -13.50
C VAL A 41 -18.89 -18.75 -12.02
N ALA A 42 -20.11 -19.08 -11.57
CA ALA A 42 -20.35 -19.44 -10.19
C ALA A 42 -19.60 -20.74 -9.85
N GLY A 43 -18.84 -20.73 -8.74
CA GLY A 43 -18.07 -21.89 -8.28
C GLY A 43 -16.77 -22.18 -9.06
N ASN A 44 -16.50 -21.51 -10.19
CA ASN A 44 -15.24 -21.68 -10.95
C ASN A 44 -14.48 -20.35 -11.20
N ALA A 45 -14.97 -19.23 -10.66
CA ALA A 45 -14.42 -17.90 -10.88
C ALA A 45 -12.90 -17.84 -10.64
N ALA A 46 -12.42 -18.38 -9.52
CA ALA A 46 -10.99 -18.43 -9.19
C ALA A 46 -10.14 -19.09 -10.30
N GLN A 47 -10.54 -20.28 -10.76
CA GLN A 47 -9.84 -21.02 -11.82
C GLN A 47 -9.82 -20.24 -13.14
N PHE A 48 -10.93 -19.56 -13.46
CA PHE A 48 -11.02 -18.76 -14.66
C PHE A 48 -10.14 -17.50 -14.56
N VAL A 49 -10.12 -16.81 -13.42
CA VAL A 49 -9.22 -15.68 -13.15
C VAL A 49 -7.76 -16.08 -13.28
N GLU A 50 -7.36 -17.20 -12.69
CA GLU A 50 -5.99 -17.72 -12.83
C GLU A 50 -5.62 -18.00 -14.29
N LYS A 51 -6.57 -18.54 -15.08
CA LYS A 51 -6.37 -18.76 -16.51
C LYS A 51 -6.18 -17.44 -17.27
N LEU A 52 -7.00 -16.42 -17.00
CA LEU A 52 -6.84 -15.08 -17.61
C LEU A 52 -5.47 -14.49 -17.31
N MET A 53 -5.02 -14.58 -16.06
CA MET A 53 -3.72 -14.08 -15.65
C MET A 53 -2.57 -14.82 -16.34
N LYS A 54 -2.63 -16.16 -16.43
CA LYS A 54 -1.62 -16.96 -17.15
C LYS A 54 -1.50 -16.60 -18.63
N LEU A 55 -2.62 -16.22 -19.26
CA LEU A 55 -2.65 -15.78 -20.65
C LEU A 55 -2.26 -14.30 -20.82
N GLY A 56 -2.07 -13.54 -19.72
CA GLY A 56 -1.76 -12.11 -19.76
C GLY A 56 -2.97 -11.20 -20.01
N HIS A 57 -4.20 -11.71 -19.87
CA HIS A 57 -5.43 -10.94 -20.04
C HIS A 57 -5.72 -10.16 -18.75
N LEU A 58 -5.03 -9.04 -18.57
CA LEU A 58 -5.09 -8.26 -17.32
C LEU A 58 -6.22 -7.23 -17.27
N SER A 59 -6.82 -6.83 -18.39
CA SER A 59 -7.87 -5.81 -18.40
C SER A 59 -9.12 -6.18 -17.59
N PRO A 60 -9.60 -7.45 -17.52
CA PRO A 60 -10.73 -7.80 -16.67
C PRO A 60 -10.48 -7.54 -15.17
N LEU A 61 -9.22 -7.54 -14.73
CA LEU A 61 -8.85 -7.26 -13.33
C LEU A 61 -9.15 -5.81 -12.92
N GLU A 62 -9.30 -4.90 -13.89
CA GLU A 62 -9.59 -3.49 -13.61
C GLU A 62 -11.00 -3.27 -13.02
N HIS A 63 -11.90 -4.25 -13.15
CA HIS A 63 -13.25 -4.19 -12.58
C HIS A 63 -13.29 -4.44 -11.06
N ALA A 64 -12.25 -5.06 -10.49
CA ALA A 64 -12.12 -5.22 -9.04
C ALA A 64 -11.33 -4.05 -8.46
N SER A 65 -11.91 -3.32 -7.49
CA SER A 65 -11.28 -2.17 -6.83
C SER A 65 -11.20 -2.36 -5.33
N PHE A 66 -10.16 -1.80 -4.72
CA PHE A 66 -9.87 -1.87 -3.28
C PHE A 66 -9.53 -0.47 -2.78
N THR A 67 -10.14 -0.08 -1.65
CA THR A 67 -9.97 1.22 -1.01
C THR A 67 -9.33 1.03 0.36
N PHE A 68 -8.25 1.74 0.59
CA PHE A 68 -7.47 1.68 1.83
C PHE A 68 -7.50 3.02 2.54
N GLY A 69 -7.41 2.97 3.86
CA GLY A 69 -7.10 4.12 4.72
C GLY A 69 -5.73 3.91 5.33
N ALA A 70 -4.84 4.89 5.22
CA ALA A 70 -3.52 4.87 5.85
C ALA A 70 -3.30 6.12 6.72
N GLU A 71 -2.77 5.89 7.92
CA GLU A 71 -2.37 6.90 8.89
C GLU A 71 -0.96 6.60 9.40
N GLY A 72 -0.35 7.56 10.09
CA GLY A 72 1.01 7.38 10.58
C GLY A 72 2.05 7.20 9.48
N VAL A 73 1.79 7.72 8.28
CA VAL A 73 2.69 7.70 7.12
C VAL A 73 3.29 9.07 6.87
N SER A 74 4.51 9.12 6.34
CA SER A 74 5.27 10.34 6.12
C SER A 74 4.87 11.05 4.82
N ARG A 75 5.21 12.34 4.72
CA ARG A 75 5.15 13.07 3.44
C ARG A 75 6.12 12.50 2.39
N ALA A 76 7.22 11.87 2.82
CA ALA A 76 8.14 11.16 1.93
C ALA A 76 7.48 9.95 1.26
N LEU A 77 6.70 9.16 2.01
CA LEU A 77 5.90 8.06 1.45
C LEU A 77 4.84 8.61 0.51
N LEU A 78 4.13 9.67 0.91
CA LEU A 78 3.10 10.31 0.09
C LEU A 78 3.64 10.67 -1.31
N ALA A 79 4.83 11.29 -1.37
CA ALA A 79 5.46 11.68 -2.63
C ALA A 79 5.80 10.49 -3.55
N GLN A 80 5.99 9.29 -2.98
CA GLN A 80 6.24 8.06 -3.73
C GLN A 80 4.94 7.40 -4.20
N ILE A 81 3.96 7.23 -3.31
CA ILE A 81 2.72 6.51 -3.62
C ILE A 81 1.87 7.25 -4.65
N THR A 82 1.82 8.59 -4.61
CA THR A 82 1.02 9.39 -5.57
C THR A 82 1.59 9.38 -6.99
N ARG A 83 2.74 8.72 -7.23
CA ARG A 83 3.27 8.47 -8.58
C ARG A 83 2.56 7.31 -9.28
N HIS A 84 1.79 6.51 -8.53
CA HIS A 84 0.88 5.50 -9.06
C HIS A 84 -0.41 6.19 -9.52
N ARG A 85 -0.48 6.47 -10.83
CA ARG A 85 -1.49 7.38 -11.41
C ARG A 85 -2.84 6.71 -11.65
N ILE A 86 -2.88 5.38 -11.75
CA ILE A 86 -4.13 4.62 -11.92
C ILE A 86 -4.73 4.32 -10.54
N ALA A 87 -4.85 5.39 -9.75
CA ALA A 87 -5.31 5.37 -8.38
C ALA A 87 -6.01 6.69 -8.07
N SER A 88 -6.92 6.65 -7.10
CA SER A 88 -7.59 7.84 -6.57
C SER A 88 -7.07 8.11 -5.16
N PHE A 89 -6.80 9.37 -4.82
CA PHE A 89 -6.28 9.76 -3.50
C PHE A 89 -7.10 10.90 -2.90
N SER A 90 -7.42 10.77 -1.62
CA SER A 90 -7.91 11.84 -0.75
C SER A 90 -6.95 11.98 0.42
N VAL A 91 -6.22 13.10 0.47
CA VAL A 91 -5.11 13.30 1.40
C VAL A 91 -5.42 14.45 2.35
N GLN A 92 -5.09 14.29 3.63
CA GLN A 92 -5.23 15.36 4.61
C GLN A 92 -4.39 16.58 4.20
N SER A 93 -5.09 17.69 3.95
CA SER A 93 -4.50 18.92 3.45
C SER A 93 -3.89 19.76 4.57
N GLN A 94 -2.59 20.04 4.47
CA GLN A 94 -1.91 21.01 5.34
C GLN A 94 -2.30 22.47 5.06
N ARG A 95 -3.10 22.75 4.01
CA ARG A 95 -3.66 24.09 3.75
C ARG A 95 -4.84 24.38 4.68
N TYR A 96 -5.63 23.35 4.98
CA TYR A 96 -6.88 23.48 5.74
C TYR A 96 -6.77 22.95 7.16
N VAL A 97 -6.00 21.87 7.36
CA VAL A 97 -5.76 21.29 8.69
C VAL A 97 -4.46 21.85 9.24
N LYS A 98 -4.58 22.79 10.19
CA LYS A 98 -3.43 23.36 10.90
C LYS A 98 -2.66 22.24 11.60
N GLN A 99 -1.34 22.24 11.43
CA GLN A 99 -0.46 21.20 11.93
C GLN A 99 0.10 21.54 13.32
N GLY A 100 -0.64 22.23 14.18
CA GLY A 100 -0.15 22.80 15.45
C GLY A 100 0.45 21.77 16.43
N GLU A 101 -0.04 20.54 16.36
CA GLU A 101 0.43 19.36 17.11
C GLU A 101 0.66 18.17 16.17
N ALA A 102 1.29 18.43 15.01
CA ALA A 102 1.54 17.35 14.06
C ALA A 102 2.42 16.25 14.65
N ARG A 103 2.27 15.03 14.12
CA ARG A 103 3.11 13.88 14.44
C ARG A 103 4.16 13.71 13.35
N TYR A 104 5.13 12.83 13.59
CA TYR A 104 6.15 12.48 12.60
C TYR A 104 6.52 11.01 12.63
N VAL A 105 7.07 10.54 11.51
CA VAL A 105 7.59 9.18 11.34
C VAL A 105 9.10 9.18 11.60
N VAL A 106 9.56 8.25 12.44
CA VAL A 106 10.99 8.04 12.70
C VAL A 106 11.52 6.95 11.77
N PRO A 107 12.58 7.19 10.98
CA PRO A 107 13.21 6.14 10.19
C PRO A 107 13.84 5.05 11.08
N PRO A 108 13.69 3.75 10.77
CA PRO A 108 14.31 2.67 11.54
C PRO A 108 15.83 2.78 11.67
N CYS A 109 16.51 3.35 10.67
CA CYS A 109 17.95 3.60 10.74
C CYS A 109 18.34 4.65 11.80
N VAL A 110 17.44 5.58 12.14
CA VAL A 110 17.66 6.50 13.27
C VAL A 110 17.49 5.76 14.60
N GLU A 111 16.47 4.88 14.70
CA GLU A 111 16.26 4.06 15.90
C GLU A 111 17.45 3.11 16.15
N ALA A 112 18.03 2.56 15.09
CA ALA A 112 19.20 1.68 15.16
C ALA A 112 20.49 2.37 15.66
N LEU A 113 20.56 3.71 15.59
CA LEU A 113 21.69 4.49 16.13
C LEU A 113 21.59 4.70 17.65
N GLY A 114 20.47 4.32 18.28
CA GLY A 114 20.27 4.39 19.72
C GLY A 114 19.48 5.61 20.19
N ALA A 115 19.23 5.66 21.50
CA ALA A 115 18.32 6.62 22.13
C ALA A 115 18.72 8.09 21.90
N ASP A 116 20.02 8.40 21.88
CA ASP A 116 20.51 9.76 21.66
C ASP A 116 20.19 10.28 20.26
N ALA A 117 20.31 9.44 19.24
CA ALA A 117 19.96 9.79 17.86
C ALA A 117 18.44 10.02 17.71
N VAL A 118 17.62 9.19 18.37
CA VAL A 118 16.17 9.36 18.41
C VAL A 118 15.78 10.66 19.11
N ALA A 119 16.44 10.99 20.23
CA ALA A 119 16.21 12.23 20.95
C ALA A 119 16.60 13.47 20.12
N GLU A 120 17.74 13.41 19.42
CA GLU A 120 18.18 14.49 18.53
C GLU A 120 17.22 14.65 17.33
N PHE A 121 16.76 13.55 16.73
CA PHE A 121 15.74 13.62 15.68
C PHE A 121 14.44 14.25 16.19
N ALA A 122 13.97 13.87 17.38
CA ALA A 122 12.80 14.46 18.02
C ALA A 122 12.97 15.98 18.25
N ARG A 123 14.16 16.40 18.71
CA ARG A 123 14.51 17.83 18.88
C ARG A 123 14.44 18.60 17.56
N GLN A 124 14.93 18.01 16.47
CA GLN A 124 14.86 18.61 15.12
C GLN A 124 13.41 18.76 14.64
N MET A 125 12.56 17.76 14.91
CA MET A 125 11.13 17.83 14.58
C MET A 125 10.43 18.93 15.37
N GLU A 126 10.71 19.06 16.67
CA GLU A 126 10.15 20.15 17.47
C GLU A 126 10.63 21.53 16.99
N THR A 127 11.89 21.65 16.59
CA THR A 127 12.43 22.89 16.02
C THR A 127 11.67 23.31 14.74
N ALA A 128 11.41 22.36 13.83
CA ALA A 128 10.61 22.63 12.63
C ALA A 128 9.17 23.06 12.98
N GLN A 129 8.59 22.47 14.01
CA GLN A 129 7.28 22.82 14.52
C GLN A 129 7.24 24.22 15.16
N GLU A 130 8.29 24.60 15.88
CA GLU A 130 8.46 25.97 16.39
C GLU A 130 8.49 26.99 15.27
N PHE A 131 9.22 26.72 14.18
CA PHE A 131 9.20 27.58 12.99
C PHE A 131 7.80 27.70 12.39
N TYR A 132 7.06 26.59 12.30
CA TYR A 132 5.68 26.60 11.80
C TYR A 132 4.77 27.48 12.68
N ARG A 133 4.82 27.28 14.01
CA ARG A 133 4.04 28.08 14.98
C ARG A 133 4.43 29.56 14.95
N TYR A 134 5.71 29.86 14.81
CA TYR A 134 6.23 31.22 14.69
C TYR A 134 5.61 31.95 13.49
N TRP A 135 5.57 31.32 12.32
CA TRP A 135 4.98 31.93 11.13
C TRP A 135 3.48 32.13 11.24
N LEU A 136 2.75 31.14 11.79
CA LEU A 136 1.32 31.28 12.06
C LEU A 136 1.02 32.45 13.00
N ALA A 137 1.81 32.62 14.06
CA ALA A 137 1.65 33.71 15.03
C ALA A 137 1.87 35.11 14.39
N ARG A 138 2.59 35.18 13.27
CA ARG A 138 2.80 36.41 12.48
C ARG A 138 1.76 36.61 11.38
N GLY A 139 0.71 35.79 11.34
CA GLY A 139 -0.40 35.94 10.41
C GLY A 139 -0.21 35.24 9.05
N LEU A 140 0.84 34.44 8.86
CA LEU A 140 0.95 33.62 7.65
C LEU A 140 -0.16 32.57 7.62
N LYS A 141 -0.69 32.32 6.43
CA LYS A 141 -1.65 31.23 6.21
C LYS A 141 -0.94 29.88 6.37
N ALA A 142 -1.69 28.86 6.78
CA ALA A 142 -1.16 27.51 6.96
C ALA A 142 -0.53 26.94 5.66
N GLU A 143 -1.03 27.36 4.50
CA GLU A 143 -0.50 26.92 3.19
C GLU A 143 0.93 27.39 2.89
N ASP A 144 1.35 28.51 3.47
CA ASP A 144 2.70 29.06 3.32
C ASP A 144 3.58 28.66 4.51
N ALA A 145 3.03 28.77 5.73
CA ALA A 145 3.75 28.40 6.95
C ALA A 145 4.24 26.94 6.90
N ARG A 146 3.50 26.02 6.28
CA ARG A 146 3.88 24.61 6.18
C ARG A 146 5.18 24.33 5.41
N PHE A 147 5.74 25.30 4.68
CA PHE A 147 6.97 25.10 3.90
C PHE A 147 8.17 24.73 4.77
N VAL A 148 8.14 25.03 6.07
CA VAL A 148 9.16 24.61 7.03
C VAL A 148 8.93 23.20 7.61
N LEU A 149 7.80 22.56 7.32
CA LEU A 149 7.51 21.21 7.85
C LEU A 149 8.34 20.15 7.12
N PRO A 150 8.85 19.14 7.85
CA PRO A 150 9.76 18.15 7.30
C PRO A 150 9.01 17.07 6.50
N ASN A 151 9.75 16.35 5.66
CA ASN A 151 9.25 15.15 4.96
C ASN A 151 8.78 14.03 5.91
N ALA A 152 9.30 14.02 7.14
CA ALA A 152 8.89 13.08 8.18
C ALA A 152 7.51 13.40 8.78
N ALA A 153 6.93 14.59 8.51
CA ALA A 153 5.62 14.95 9.02
C ALA A 153 4.56 13.92 8.62
N GLU A 154 3.70 13.55 9.57
CA GLU A 154 2.60 12.63 9.33
C GLU A 154 1.64 13.21 8.28
N THR A 155 1.07 12.32 7.48
CA THR A 155 -0.14 12.54 6.73
C THR A 155 -1.06 11.35 6.87
N ARG A 156 -2.33 11.59 6.54
CA ARG A 156 -3.37 10.57 6.45
C ARG A 156 -3.97 10.60 5.06
N MET A 157 -4.36 9.45 4.56
CA MET A 157 -4.92 9.35 3.21
C MET A 157 -5.90 8.18 3.10
N VAL A 158 -6.95 8.41 2.31
CA VAL A 158 -7.78 7.36 1.72
C VAL A 158 -7.38 7.24 0.27
N PHE A 159 -7.20 6.02 -0.22
CA PHE A 159 -6.83 5.80 -1.61
C PHE A 159 -7.41 4.51 -2.17
N THR A 160 -7.72 4.52 -3.47
CA THR A 160 -8.35 3.41 -4.17
C THR A 160 -7.51 3.02 -5.39
N MET A 161 -7.30 1.73 -5.58
CA MET A 161 -6.64 1.15 -6.75
C MET A 161 -7.47 -0.03 -7.26
N ASN A 162 -7.53 -0.21 -8.59
CA ASN A 162 -8.06 -1.45 -9.14
C ASN A 162 -7.03 -2.58 -9.01
N ALA A 163 -7.46 -3.84 -9.19
CA ALA A 163 -6.60 -4.98 -8.95
C ALA A 163 -5.40 -5.04 -9.90
N ARG A 164 -5.55 -4.55 -11.14
CA ARG A 164 -4.44 -4.45 -12.10
C ARG A 164 -3.38 -3.46 -11.62
N GLU A 165 -3.78 -2.27 -11.16
CA GLU A 165 -2.84 -1.30 -10.59
C GLU A 165 -2.22 -1.84 -9.31
N LEU A 166 -2.96 -2.55 -8.46
CA LEU A 166 -2.39 -3.16 -7.25
C LEU A 166 -1.30 -4.19 -7.59
N LEU A 167 -1.51 -5.04 -8.60
CA LEU A 167 -0.46 -5.96 -9.06
C LEU A 167 0.80 -5.21 -9.51
N HIS A 168 0.63 -4.09 -10.24
CA HIS A 168 1.74 -3.22 -10.62
C HIS A 168 2.41 -2.52 -9.42
N PHE A 169 1.62 -2.02 -8.48
CA PHE A 169 2.10 -1.39 -7.26
C PHE A 169 2.92 -2.37 -6.43
N PHE A 170 2.43 -3.59 -6.21
CA PHE A 170 3.15 -4.63 -5.47
C PHE A 170 4.43 -5.08 -6.17
N SER A 171 4.44 -5.17 -7.51
CA SER A 171 5.65 -5.54 -8.25
C SER A 171 6.80 -4.56 -8.08
N LEU A 172 6.49 -3.29 -7.84
CA LEU A 172 7.47 -2.23 -7.58
C LEU A 172 7.76 -2.02 -6.09
N ARG A 173 6.72 -2.01 -5.24
CA ARG A 173 6.82 -1.51 -3.87
C ARG A 173 7.06 -2.60 -2.83
N CYS A 174 6.77 -3.86 -3.13
CA CYS A 174 7.19 -4.97 -2.28
C CYS A 174 8.69 -5.32 -2.45
N CYS A 175 9.39 -4.69 -3.40
CA CYS A 175 10.81 -4.92 -3.67
C CYS A 175 11.70 -4.42 -2.52
N ASN A 176 12.75 -5.16 -2.17
CA ASN A 176 13.72 -4.78 -1.13
C ASN A 176 14.51 -3.49 -1.43
N ARG A 177 14.48 -3.00 -2.67
CA ARG A 177 15.06 -1.70 -3.06
C ARG A 177 14.11 -0.54 -2.84
N ALA A 178 12.80 -0.81 -2.68
CA ALA A 178 11.85 0.23 -2.32
C ALA A 178 12.14 0.72 -0.89
N GLN A 179 11.87 2.01 -0.65
CA GLN A 179 12.04 2.62 0.66
C GLN A 179 11.19 1.87 1.70
N TRP A 180 11.76 1.61 2.87
CA TRP A 180 11.22 0.73 3.89
C TRP A 180 9.74 1.00 4.25
N GLU A 181 9.34 2.27 4.30
CA GLU A 181 7.99 2.67 4.72
C GLU A 181 6.93 2.31 3.67
N ILE A 182 7.14 2.69 2.41
CA ILE A 182 6.22 2.31 1.32
C ILE A 182 6.24 0.79 1.08
N ARG A 183 7.37 0.13 1.36
CA ARG A 183 7.49 -1.32 1.30
C ARG A 183 6.65 -2.02 2.37
N ALA A 184 6.69 -1.53 3.61
CA ALA A 184 5.83 -2.03 4.68
C ALA A 184 4.35 -1.83 4.36
N LEU A 185 3.98 -0.64 3.87
CA LEU A 185 2.61 -0.37 3.41
C LEU A 185 2.18 -1.34 2.30
N ALA A 186 3.02 -1.57 1.30
CA ALA A 186 2.71 -2.44 0.17
C ALA A 186 2.53 -3.91 0.57
N TRP A 187 3.38 -4.45 1.44
CA TRP A 187 3.23 -5.80 1.95
C TRP A 187 1.97 -5.97 2.81
N ALA A 188 1.65 -4.98 3.66
CA ALA A 188 0.42 -5.02 4.45
C ALA A 188 -0.83 -5.00 3.56
N MET A 189 -0.86 -4.10 2.56
CA MET A 189 -1.92 -4.07 1.55
C MET A 189 -2.05 -5.40 0.79
N LEU A 190 -0.93 -6.02 0.40
CA LEU A 190 -0.94 -7.31 -0.30
C LEU A 190 -1.54 -8.41 0.58
N GLY A 191 -1.23 -8.44 1.87
CA GLY A 191 -1.84 -9.39 2.81
C GLY A 191 -3.37 -9.25 2.87
N MET A 192 -3.88 -8.01 2.90
CA MET A 192 -5.31 -7.73 2.89
C MET A 192 -5.95 -8.15 1.56
N CYS A 193 -5.31 -7.84 0.44
CA CYS A 193 -5.76 -8.25 -0.90
C CYS A 193 -5.79 -9.78 -1.07
N LEU A 194 -4.79 -10.49 -0.52
CA LEU A 194 -4.73 -11.96 -0.52
C LEU A 194 -5.89 -12.59 0.24
N ARG A 195 -6.35 -11.95 1.32
CA ARG A 195 -7.50 -12.43 2.10
C ARG A 195 -8.80 -12.35 1.31
N GLU A 196 -8.99 -11.27 0.55
CA GLU A 196 -10.25 -11.02 -0.17
C GLU A 196 -10.29 -11.57 -1.61
N ALA A 197 -9.14 -11.74 -2.26
CA ALA A 197 -9.05 -12.20 -3.65
C ALA A 197 -7.79 -13.05 -3.93
N PRO A 198 -7.66 -14.23 -3.30
CA PRO A 198 -6.47 -15.07 -3.41
C PRO A 198 -6.13 -15.51 -4.84
N ALA A 199 -7.10 -15.72 -5.74
CA ALA A 199 -6.84 -16.10 -7.13
C ALA A 199 -6.20 -14.95 -7.93
N ILE A 200 -6.47 -13.70 -7.55
CA ILE A 200 -5.85 -12.52 -8.17
C ILE A 200 -4.46 -12.26 -7.58
N PHE A 201 -4.33 -12.27 -6.26
CA PHE A 201 -3.12 -11.81 -5.58
C PHE A 201 -2.19 -12.94 -5.13
N GLY A 202 -2.58 -14.19 -5.34
CA GLY A 202 -1.87 -15.37 -4.87
C GLY A 202 -0.39 -15.34 -5.21
N ASN A 203 -0.03 -14.92 -6.42
CA ASN A 203 1.36 -14.82 -6.89
C ASN A 203 1.87 -13.37 -7.01
N ALA A 204 1.17 -12.40 -6.41
CA ALA A 204 1.60 -11.01 -6.41
C ALA A 204 2.77 -10.79 -5.44
N GLY A 205 3.50 -9.70 -5.65
CA GLY A 205 4.74 -9.41 -4.94
C GLY A 205 5.75 -8.76 -5.89
N PRO A 206 7.01 -8.56 -5.46
CA PRO A 206 8.05 -8.00 -6.33
C PRO A 206 8.34 -8.94 -7.51
N GLY A 207 8.92 -8.41 -8.59
CA GLY A 207 9.18 -9.19 -9.81
C GLY A 207 9.88 -10.54 -9.57
N CYS A 208 10.77 -10.62 -8.58
CA CYS A 208 11.49 -11.84 -8.20
C CYS A 208 10.65 -12.95 -7.55
N VAL A 209 9.37 -12.71 -7.25
CA VAL A 209 8.41 -13.75 -6.82
C VAL A 209 7.87 -14.54 -8.01
N SER A 210 7.61 -13.85 -9.14
CA SER A 210 6.94 -14.45 -10.30
C SER A 210 7.90 -14.82 -11.43
N ALA A 211 9.08 -14.20 -11.48
CA ALA A 211 10.08 -14.38 -12.52
C ALA A 211 11.47 -14.01 -11.99
N ASP A 212 12.46 -13.91 -12.88
CA ASP A 212 13.78 -13.39 -12.53
C ASP A 212 13.72 -11.93 -12.06
N CYS A 213 14.69 -11.55 -11.23
CA CYS A 213 14.77 -10.20 -10.69
C CYS A 213 14.91 -9.17 -11.81
N THR A 214 13.93 -8.26 -11.91
CA THR A 214 13.85 -7.24 -12.97
C THR A 214 14.87 -6.10 -12.81
N GLU A 215 15.61 -6.07 -11.70
CA GLU A 215 16.61 -5.04 -11.39
C GLU A 215 17.99 -5.33 -12.00
N GLY A 216 18.17 -6.52 -12.60
CA GLY A 216 19.42 -6.90 -13.27
C GLY A 216 20.64 -6.80 -12.35
N SER A 217 21.65 -6.02 -12.77
CA SER A 217 22.88 -5.78 -11.99
C SER A 217 22.62 -5.11 -10.63
N MET A 218 21.46 -4.49 -10.47
CA MET A 218 21.06 -3.81 -9.24
C MET A 218 20.24 -4.72 -8.30
N SER A 219 20.11 -6.01 -8.61
CA SER A 219 19.43 -6.98 -7.74
C SER A 219 19.99 -6.95 -6.31
N CYS A 220 19.09 -7.04 -5.32
CA CYS A 220 19.49 -7.17 -3.91
C CYS A 220 19.97 -8.59 -3.55
N GLY A 221 19.79 -9.57 -4.44
CA GLY A 221 20.15 -10.98 -4.20
C GLY A 221 19.26 -11.75 -3.22
N ASP A 222 18.29 -11.09 -2.58
CA ASP A 222 17.48 -11.68 -1.51
C ASP A 222 16.05 -12.01 -1.96
N THR A 223 15.92 -13.05 -2.78
CA THR A 223 14.60 -13.59 -3.17
C THR A 223 13.97 -14.41 -2.04
N ALA A 224 14.78 -14.91 -1.10
CA ALA A 224 14.33 -15.69 0.04
C ALA A 224 13.40 -14.86 0.94
N PHE A 225 13.75 -13.61 1.22
CA PHE A 225 12.90 -12.70 1.99
C PHE A 225 11.53 -12.50 1.34
N ALA A 226 11.49 -12.18 0.04
CA ALA A 226 10.24 -11.92 -0.68
C ALA A 226 9.32 -13.14 -0.68
N ASN A 227 9.88 -14.33 -0.90
CA ASN A 227 9.13 -15.59 -0.87
C ASN A 227 8.63 -15.93 0.54
N ALA A 228 9.47 -15.75 1.56
CA ALA A 228 9.08 -15.97 2.96
C ALA A 228 7.94 -15.03 3.38
N MET A 229 8.04 -13.75 3.03
CA MET A 229 7.00 -12.75 3.29
C MET A 229 5.68 -13.13 2.64
N LEU A 230 5.69 -13.45 1.33
CA LEU A 230 4.47 -13.85 0.61
C LEU A 230 3.84 -15.12 1.21
N ASN A 231 4.64 -16.14 1.52
CA ASN A 231 4.13 -17.38 2.11
C ASN A 231 3.52 -17.14 3.50
N GLY A 232 4.14 -16.29 4.32
CA GLY A 232 3.60 -15.87 5.61
C GLY A 232 2.24 -15.17 5.45
N LEU A 233 2.13 -14.25 4.49
CA LEU A 233 0.88 -13.53 4.20
C LEU A 233 -0.21 -14.44 3.64
N ARG A 234 0.11 -15.38 2.75
CA ARG A 234 -0.84 -16.40 2.28
C ARG A 234 -1.39 -17.21 3.45
N ALA A 235 -0.53 -17.63 4.37
CA ALA A 235 -0.95 -18.38 5.55
C ALA A 235 -1.83 -17.52 6.49
N ALA A 236 -1.52 -16.23 6.66
CA ALA A 236 -2.34 -15.31 7.44
C ALA A 236 -3.71 -15.06 6.80
N ALA A 237 -3.74 -14.79 5.49
CA ALA A 237 -4.94 -14.61 4.69
C ALA A 237 -5.86 -15.84 4.75
N ALA A 238 -5.30 -17.04 4.58
CA ALA A 238 -6.06 -18.30 4.65
C ALA A 238 -6.72 -18.54 6.03
N ARG A 239 -6.20 -17.95 7.09
CA ARG A 239 -6.81 -17.98 8.44
C ARG A 239 -7.78 -16.84 8.71
N GLY A 240 -8.01 -15.94 7.73
CA GLY A 240 -8.85 -14.76 7.92
C GLY A 240 -8.25 -13.76 8.92
N ALA A 241 -6.91 -13.65 8.98
CA ALA A 241 -6.23 -12.72 9.88
C ALA A 241 -6.76 -11.28 9.70
N SER A 242 -6.90 -10.54 10.79
CA SER A 242 -7.37 -9.15 10.73
C SER A 242 -6.35 -8.24 10.04
N ASP A 243 -6.78 -7.06 9.61
CA ASP A 243 -5.88 -6.04 9.03
C ASP A 243 -4.72 -5.72 10.00
N GLN A 244 -5.00 -5.69 11.31
CA GLN A 244 -4.00 -5.42 12.32
C GLN A 244 -2.99 -6.57 12.46
N ASP A 245 -3.45 -7.82 12.41
CA ASP A 245 -2.57 -8.99 12.51
C ASP A 245 -1.63 -9.07 11.30
N ILE A 246 -2.17 -8.77 10.10
CA ILE A 246 -1.40 -8.69 8.86
C ILE A 246 -0.34 -7.60 8.97
N LEU A 247 -0.74 -6.40 9.38
CA LEU A 247 0.17 -5.26 9.54
C LEU A 247 1.29 -5.58 10.54
N GLN A 248 0.95 -6.12 11.72
CA GLN A 248 1.92 -6.49 12.74
C GLN A 248 2.91 -7.55 12.25
N ALA A 249 2.44 -8.53 11.45
CA ALA A 249 3.32 -9.54 10.87
C ALA A 249 4.34 -8.91 9.91
N VAL A 250 3.91 -7.93 9.10
CA VAL A 250 4.78 -7.23 8.15
C VAL A 250 5.78 -6.32 8.85
N THR A 251 5.33 -5.50 9.81
CA THR A 251 6.21 -4.52 10.49
C THR A 251 7.26 -5.16 11.41
N ARG A 252 7.12 -6.44 11.76
CA ARG A 252 8.16 -7.18 12.50
C ARG A 252 9.33 -7.61 11.61
N LEU A 253 9.14 -7.62 10.30
CA LEU A 253 10.07 -8.16 9.32
C LEU A 253 10.76 -7.07 8.47
N ILE A 254 10.34 -5.80 8.60
CA ILE A 254 10.84 -4.63 7.85
C ILE A 254 11.31 -3.58 8.83
#